data_AF-A0A845QSU4-F1
#
_entry.id   AF-A0A845QSU4-F1
#
_cell.length_a   1.000
_cell.length_b   1.000
_cell.length_c   1.000
_cell.angle_alpha   90.00
_cell.angle_beta   90.00
_cell.angle_gamma   90.00
#
_symmetry.space_group_name_H-M   'P 1'
#
loop_
_entity.id
_entity.type
_entity.pdbx_description
1 polymer ?
#
loop_
_entity_poly.entity_id
_entity_poly.type
_entity_poly.pdbx_seq_one_letter_code
_entity_poly.pdbx_strand_id
1 'polypeptide(L)'
;MGKLIIKIIVAALAIAITAFFVPGMSNQGGVWSLVLAAIVIGLLDWIILKLTNIDASPFGRGIVGFIVAAVILYITGMIVDGFTVTLLGALIGALILGVVDVFIPEDKKVM
;
A
#
# COMPACT_ATOMS: atom_id res chain seq x y z
N MET A 1 -17.25 -8.34 7.49
CA MET A 1 -17.38 -7.03 6.81
C MET A 1 -16.65 -5.89 7.55
N GLY A 2 -16.84 -5.67 8.86
CA GLY A 2 -16.24 -4.52 9.57
C GLY A 2 -14.70 -4.42 9.51
N LYS A 3 -13.98 -5.54 9.45
CA LYS A 3 -12.50 -5.58 9.32
C LYS A 3 -11.98 -5.07 7.97
N LEU A 4 -12.76 -5.20 6.89
CA LEU A 4 -12.37 -4.74 5.55
C LEU A 4 -12.41 -3.22 5.48
N ILE A 5 -13.38 -2.61 6.17
CA ILE A 5 -13.52 -1.15 6.33
C ILE A 5 -12.34 -0.59 7.15
N ILE A 6 -11.95 -1.25 8.24
CA ILE A 6 -10.78 -0.85 9.04
C ILE A 6 -9.48 -0.96 8.21
N LYS A 7 -9.30 -2.02 7.42
CA LYS A 7 -8.14 -2.16 6.52
C LYS A 7 -8.08 -1.05 5.46
N ILE A 8 -9.22 -0.73 4.83
CA ILE A 8 -9.31 0.36 3.84
C ILE A 8 -8.98 1.71 4.49
N ILE A 9 -9.50 1.98 5.70
CA ILE A 9 -9.25 3.23 6.41
C ILE A 9 -7.77 3.36 6.79
N VAL A 10 -7.14 2.30 7.32
CA VAL A 10 -5.74 2.40 7.73
C VAL A 10 -4.79 2.43 6.53
N ALA A 11 -5.08 1.70 5.44
CA ALA A 11 -4.33 1.81 4.19
C ALA A 11 -4.46 3.22 3.58
N ALA A 12 -5.66 3.79 3.56
CA ALA A 12 -5.88 5.17 3.09
C ALA A 12 -5.15 6.21 3.95
N LEU A 13 -5.10 6.02 5.27
CA LEU A 13 -4.32 6.86 6.18
C LEU A 13 -2.81 6.70 5.94
N ALA A 14 -2.33 5.47 5.73
CA ALA A 14 -0.93 5.21 5.46
C ALA A 14 -0.48 5.85 4.14
N ILE A 15 -1.33 5.78 3.10
CA ILE A 15 -1.14 6.44 1.80
C ILE A 15 -1.18 7.96 1.94
N ALA A 16 -2.12 8.50 2.71
CA ALA A 16 -2.21 9.93 2.96
C ALA A 16 -0.96 10.47 3.69
N ILE A 17 -0.43 9.71 4.66
CA ILE A 17 0.80 10.05 5.37
C ILE A 17 2.02 9.92 4.42
N THR A 18 2.13 8.84 3.64
CA THR A 18 3.24 8.69 2.70
C THR A 18 3.23 9.74 1.59
N ALA A 19 2.06 10.06 1.01
CA ALA A 19 1.95 11.10 -0.01
C ALA A 19 2.33 12.50 0.49
N PHE A 20 2.25 12.76 1.79
CA PHE A 20 2.62 14.04 2.39
C PHE A 20 4.09 14.12 2.81
N PHE A 21 4.68 12.98 3.23
CA PHE A 21 6.03 12.94 3.82
C PHE A 21 7.10 12.33 2.91
N VAL A 22 6.75 11.66 1.80
CA VAL A 22 7.72 11.00 0.92
C VAL A 22 8.10 11.90 -0.26
N PRO A 23 9.35 12.40 -0.33
CA PRO A 23 9.84 13.06 -1.54
C PRO A 23 9.82 12.07 -2.71
N GLY A 24 9.10 12.41 -3.78
CA GLY A 24 8.91 11.54 -4.94
C GLY A 24 7.56 10.80 -5.00
N MET A 25 6.63 11.08 -4.06
CA MET A 25 5.20 10.82 -4.23
C MET A 25 4.47 12.18 -4.30
N SER A 26 3.63 12.36 -5.31
CA SER A 26 2.87 13.60 -5.48
C SER A 26 1.41 13.29 -5.72
N ASN A 27 0.53 13.91 -4.94
CA ASN A 27 -0.90 13.82 -5.13
C ASN A 27 -1.46 15.16 -5.63
N GLN A 28 -1.51 15.30 -6.95
CA GLN A 28 -2.04 16.50 -7.62
C GLN A 28 -3.57 16.43 -7.79
N GLY A 29 -4.14 15.23 -7.74
CA GLY A 29 -5.59 14.99 -7.90
C GLY A 29 -6.43 15.18 -6.62
N GLY A 30 -5.84 15.60 -5.50
CA GLY A 30 -6.54 15.83 -4.24
C GLY A 30 -7.03 14.53 -3.55
N VAL A 31 -8.03 14.63 -2.67
CA VAL A 31 -8.50 13.50 -1.84
C VAL A 31 -9.01 12.33 -2.70
N TRP A 32 -9.58 12.61 -3.86
CA TRP A 32 -10.16 11.60 -4.76
C TRP A 32 -9.12 10.63 -5.33
N SER A 33 -7.97 11.15 -5.72
CA SER A 33 -6.82 10.38 -6.21
C SER A 33 -6.27 9.44 -5.14
N LEU A 34 -6.22 9.87 -3.87
CA LEU A 34 -5.78 9.01 -2.75
C LEU A 34 -6.75 7.85 -2.50
N VAL A 35 -8.06 8.10 -2.59
CA VAL A 35 -9.08 7.07 -2.43
C VAL A 35 -8.96 6.03 -3.55
N LEU A 36 -8.80 6.48 -4.80
CA LEU A 36 -8.58 5.57 -5.93
C LEU A 36 -7.27 4.77 -5.77
N ALA A 37 -6.18 5.41 -5.36
CA ALA A 37 -4.91 4.74 -5.07
C ALA A 37 -5.07 3.65 -4.00
N ALA A 38 -5.78 3.94 -2.91
CA ALA A 38 -6.04 2.96 -1.86
C ALA A 38 -6.84 1.75 -2.37
N ILE A 39 -7.82 1.97 -3.24
CA ILE A 39 -8.60 0.88 -3.86
C ILE A 39 -7.71 0.02 -4.77
N VAL A 40 -6.89 0.65 -5.61
CA VAL A 40 -5.99 -0.06 -6.54
C VAL A 40 -4.95 -0.87 -5.78
N ILE A 41 -4.33 -0.31 -4.74
CA ILE A 41 -3.37 -1.02 -3.87
C ILE A 41 -4.03 -2.26 -3.26
N GLY A 42 -5.20 -2.11 -2.63
CA GLY A 42 -5.91 -3.24 -2.02
C GLY A 42 -6.32 -4.32 -3.03
N LEU A 43 -6.63 -3.93 -4.27
CA LEU A 43 -6.94 -4.88 -5.33
C LEU A 43 -5.70 -5.64 -5.80
N LEU A 44 -4.58 -4.93 -5.99
CA LEU A 44 -3.30 -5.52 -6.39
C LEU A 44 -2.76 -6.48 -5.30
N ASP A 45 -2.84 -6.10 -4.03
CA ASP A 45 -2.52 -6.96 -2.88
C ASP A 45 -3.30 -8.28 -2.95
N TRP A 46 -4.62 -8.18 -3.17
CA TRP A 46 -5.49 -9.37 -3.25
C TRP A 46 -5.14 -10.27 -4.44
N ILE A 47 -4.86 -9.68 -5.61
CA ILE A 47 -4.46 -10.43 -6.81
C ILE A 47 -3.15 -11.16 -6.55
N ILE A 48 -2.13 -10.47 -6.02
CA ILE A 48 -0.81 -11.06 -5.76
C ILE A 48 -0.93 -12.18 -4.73
N LEU A 49 -1.65 -11.95 -3.63
CA LEU A 49 -1.91 -12.98 -2.63
C LEU A 49 -2.60 -14.19 -3.24
N LYS A 50 -3.60 -14.00 -4.10
CA LYS A 50 -4.33 -15.11 -4.70
C LYS A 50 -3.50 -15.91 -5.71
N LEU A 51 -2.62 -15.25 -6.46
CA LEU A 51 -1.78 -15.89 -7.48
C LEU A 51 -0.54 -16.56 -6.90
N THR A 52 0.09 -15.92 -5.92
CA THR A 52 1.41 -16.32 -5.41
C THR A 52 1.36 -16.91 -4.00
N ASN A 53 0.24 -16.76 -3.30
CA ASN A 53 0.10 -17.04 -1.87
C ASN A 53 1.11 -16.22 -1.01
N ILE A 54 1.62 -15.11 -1.56
CA ILE A 54 2.52 -14.20 -0.88
C ILE A 54 1.72 -12.99 -0.41
N ASP A 55 1.72 -12.80 0.91
CA ASP A 55 1.45 -11.53 1.58
C ASP A 55 2.26 -10.34 1.04
N ALA A 56 1.59 -9.36 0.45
CA ALA A 56 2.15 -8.06 0.10
C ALA A 56 2.44 -7.14 1.29
N SER A 57 2.10 -7.53 2.54
CA SER A 57 2.49 -6.72 3.70
C SER A 57 4.02 -6.78 3.92
N PRO A 58 4.71 -5.62 3.99
CA PRO A 58 6.15 -5.57 4.26
C PRO A 58 6.50 -6.09 5.65
N PHE A 59 5.56 -5.99 6.60
CA PHE A 59 5.80 -6.38 7.97
C PHE A 59 5.60 -7.89 8.17
N GLY A 60 6.50 -8.52 8.92
CA GLY A 60 6.40 -9.95 9.26
C GLY A 60 6.72 -10.93 8.12
N ARG A 61 7.03 -10.45 6.90
CA ARG A 61 7.29 -11.28 5.71
C ARG A 61 8.66 -11.06 5.05
N GLY A 62 9.49 -10.22 5.68
CA GLY A 62 10.86 -9.96 5.25
C GLY A 62 10.96 -9.20 3.91
N ILE A 63 12.07 -9.42 3.21
CA ILE A 63 12.43 -8.69 1.97
C ILE A 63 11.40 -8.94 0.86
N VAL A 64 10.80 -10.12 0.80
CA VAL A 64 9.83 -10.48 -0.25
C VAL A 64 8.57 -9.61 -0.13
N GLY A 65 7.96 -9.52 1.06
CA GLY A 65 6.81 -8.64 1.29
C GLY A 65 7.13 -7.17 1.04
N PHE A 66 8.34 -6.73 1.40
CA PHE A 66 8.81 -5.37 1.14
C PHE A 66 8.90 -5.04 -0.37
N ILE A 67 9.52 -5.91 -1.15
CA ILE A 67 9.65 -5.73 -2.61
C ILE A 67 8.26 -5.75 -3.26
N VAL A 68 7.39 -6.67 -2.85
CA VAL A 68 6.03 -6.77 -3.38
C VAL A 68 5.25 -5.49 -3.10
N ALA A 69 5.28 -4.96 -1.87
CA ALA A 69 4.62 -3.69 -1.54
C ALA A 69 5.16 -2.50 -2.36
N ALA A 70 6.49 -2.43 -2.54
CA ALA A 70 7.10 -1.38 -3.36
C ALA A 70 6.65 -1.48 -4.82
N VAL A 71 6.57 -2.68 -5.38
CA VAL A 71 6.05 -2.90 -6.74
C VAL A 71 4.58 -2.46 -6.84
N ILE A 72 3.75 -2.79 -5.85
CA ILE A 72 2.34 -2.41 -5.84
C ILE A 72 2.16 -0.90 -5.76
N LEU A 73 2.92 -0.21 -4.90
CA LEU A 73 2.92 1.25 -4.83
C LEU A 73 3.33 1.89 -6.16
N TYR A 74 4.38 1.37 -6.79
CA TYR A 74 4.88 1.87 -8.06
C TYR A 74 3.85 1.69 -9.18
N ILE A 75 3.27 0.49 -9.30
CA ILE A 75 2.22 0.20 -10.30
C ILE A 75 0.98 1.06 -10.06
N THR A 76 0.58 1.26 -8.79
CA THR A 76 -0.57 2.10 -8.45
C THR A 76 -0.39 3.53 -8.97
N GLY A 77 0.81 4.08 -8.84
CA GLY A 77 1.13 5.41 -9.38
C GLY A 77 1.09 5.52 -10.89
N MET A 78 1.04 4.41 -11.62
CA MET A 78 0.84 4.37 -13.07
C MET A 78 -0.64 4.21 -13.46
N ILE A 79 -1.46 3.64 -12.57
CA ILE A 79 -2.89 3.38 -12.82
C ILE A 79 -3.74 4.58 -12.42
N VAL A 80 -3.36 5.29 -11.35
CA VAL A 80 -4.20 6.33 -10.75
C VAL A 80 -3.76 7.71 -11.21
N ASP A 81 -4.59 8.31 -12.05
CA ASP A 81 -4.40 9.68 -12.51
C ASP A 81 -4.40 10.66 -11.32
N GLY A 82 -3.37 11.51 -11.27
CA GLY A 82 -3.18 12.46 -10.18
C GLY A 82 -2.45 11.90 -8.95
N PHE A 83 -2.01 10.63 -8.97
CA PHE A 83 -1.13 10.03 -7.97
C PHE A 83 0.17 9.56 -8.63
N THR A 84 1.22 10.35 -8.52
CA THR A 84 2.53 9.99 -9.09
C THR A 84 3.43 9.36 -8.04
N VAL A 85 4.03 8.23 -8.36
CA VAL A 85 4.96 7.51 -7.48
C VAL A 85 6.24 7.21 -8.26
N THR A 86 7.36 7.76 -7.79
CA THR A 86 8.70 7.40 -8.31
C THR A 86 9.18 6.09 -7.73
N LEU A 87 10.19 5.46 -8.34
CA LEU A 87 10.77 4.21 -7.82
C LEU A 87 11.31 4.39 -6.39
N LEU A 88 11.99 5.50 -6.11
CA LEU A 88 12.44 5.82 -4.75
C LEU A 88 11.27 6.08 -3.80
N GLY A 89 10.23 6.78 -4.26
CA GLY A 89 9.01 6.99 -3.50
C GLY A 89 8.31 5.69 -3.11
N ALA A 90 8.28 4.71 -4.02
CA ALA A 90 7.71 3.39 -3.77
C ALA A 90 8.50 2.59 -2.74
N LEU A 91 9.84 2.63 -2.80
CA LEU A 91 10.71 1.95 -1.82
C LEU A 91 10.57 2.55 -0.42
N ILE A 92 10.60 3.89 -0.32
CA ILE A 92 10.41 4.60 0.95
C ILE A 92 8.98 4.39 1.46
N GLY A 93 7.99 4.46 0.58
CA GLY A 93 6.59 4.22 0.91
C GLY A 93 6.36 2.81 1.45
N ALA A 94 6.98 1.79 0.85
CA ALA A 94 6.90 0.42 1.33
C ALA A 94 7.57 0.23 2.71
N LEU A 95 8.64 0.98 3.01
CA LEU A 95 9.24 0.98 4.35
C LEU A 95 8.27 1.55 5.38
N ILE A 96 7.63 2.67 5.05
CA ILE A 96 6.65 3.33 5.93
C ILE A 96 5.42 2.44 6.11
N LEU A 97 4.89 1.84 5.03
CA LEU A 97 3.79 0.87 5.10
C LEU A 97 4.15 -0.30 6.03
N GLY A 98 5.38 -0.81 5.95
CA GLY A 98 5.84 -1.86 6.85
C GLY A 98 5.82 -1.46 8.33
N VAL A 99 6.13 -0.20 8.64
CA VAL A 99 6.03 0.31 10.02
C VAL A 99 4.58 0.54 10.45
N VAL A 100 3.73 1.01 9.54
CA VAL A 100 2.31 1.26 9.83
C VAL A 100 1.54 -0.05 10.00
N ASP A 101 1.85 -1.08 9.20
CA ASP A 101 1.24 -2.40 9.25
C ASP A 101 1.40 -3.08 10.62
N VAL A 102 2.44 -2.74 11.40
CA VAL A 102 2.61 -3.21 12.78
C VAL A 102 1.43 -2.86 13.67
N PHE A 103 0.86 -1.67 13.44
CA PHE A 103 -0.25 -1.14 14.22
C PHE A 103 -1.61 -1.56 13.66
N ILE A 104 -1.64 -2.17 12.47
CA ILE A 104 -2.84 -2.78 11.89
C ILE A 104 -2.93 -4.20 12.43
N PRO A 105 -4.00 -4.54 13.18
CA PRO A 105 -4.21 -5.92 13.60
C PRO A 105 -4.46 -6.80 12.37
N GLU A 106 -3.42 -7.49 11.90
CA GLU A 106 -3.58 -8.57 10.95
C GLU A 106 -4.03 -9.81 11.72
N ASP A 107 -5.25 -10.30 11.43
CA ASP A 107 -5.55 -11.69 11.75
C ASP A 107 -4.59 -12.51 10.89
N LYS A 108 -3.50 -13.00 11.50
CA LYS A 108 -2.74 -14.11 10.93
C LYS A 108 -3.75 -15.19 10.61
N LYS A 109 -4.03 -15.42 9.33
CA LYS A 109 -4.56 -16.70 8.90
C LYS A 109 -3.44 -17.68 9.18
N VAL A 110 -3.48 -18.27 10.38
CA VAL A 110 -2.82 -19.53 10.66
C VAL A 110 -3.35 -20.52 9.63
N MET A 111 -2.57 -20.67 8.56
CA MET A 111 -2.60 -21.89 7.76
C MET A 111 -1.58 -22.84 8.37
#